data_AF-A0A836EYN9-F1
#
_entry.id   AF-A0A836EYN9-F1
#
_cell.length_a   1.000
_cell.length_b   1.000
_cell.length_c   1.000
_cell.angle_alpha   90.00
_cell.angle_beta   90.00
_cell.angle_gamma   90.00
#
_symmetry.space_group_name_H-M   'P 1'
#
loop_
_entity.id
_entity.type
_entity.pdbx_description
1 polymer ?
#
loop_
_entity_poly.entity_id
_entity_poly.type
_entity_poly.pdbx_seq_one_letter_code
_entity_poly.pdbx_strand_id
1 'polypeptide(L)'
;MNSMEKVYGSGWAAWWRKHSIALQIGTTISCNIAYLADTGHTRKAVTLSMILLGGTTLYCFFSRRRKINARDLIVITGCNSGLGYSLAMHCRAKGAMVLAGVREIPTAPNSNAVEALKNKGVIVHQVDIADEQSVRDFRHKVKELLEERQLVLRALVNNAGVMVFGEFEWQTQKLAEYQVNVNLLGTMKMTRELMPILRENHSRIITISSHCANESLPGISIYGATKAALLAWTTSLRVEVRKYGVEVVSFIPGGFVEESNIMKRQRLHFDEMRQHMSEEAKQFYGDYFTQYVEYFTMPYLTESRDSVKLSNPRIYETFDKALLNVYPSAIYSEDANMKAFASVCIILAICVAASLQDTPYTRCDNGPPPNSLIVNGCNSSPCGFYRGTNLTAHWNFNAIADAEKLTVSVKVTIMGVTISYPYPYPNACESLTNGKCPLSKGDSATYSALMPISKNYPSLRMIIEFSLNDENNNSQVCFKIDGQVTDP
;
A
#
# COMPACT_ATOMS: atom_id res chain seq x y z
N MET A 1 -27.25 21.28 5.09
CA MET A 1 -26.48 20.32 5.90
C MET A 1 -27.45 19.23 6.37
N ASN A 2 -27.52 18.07 5.68
CA ASN A 2 -28.08 16.78 6.16
C ASN A 2 -28.20 15.75 5.01
N SER A 3 -27.10 15.49 4.28
CA SER A 3 -27.08 14.42 3.25
C SER A 3 -25.98 13.37 3.42
N MET A 4 -25.05 13.54 4.38
CA MET A 4 -23.99 12.55 4.62
C MET A 4 -24.40 11.44 5.61
N GLU A 5 -25.27 11.72 6.59
CA GLU A 5 -25.70 10.71 7.57
C GLU A 5 -26.60 9.62 6.99
N LYS A 6 -27.38 9.92 5.94
CA LYS A 6 -28.23 8.90 5.29
C LYS A 6 -27.45 7.88 4.44
N VAL A 7 -26.17 8.14 4.14
CA VAL A 7 -25.33 7.27 3.29
C VAL A 7 -24.34 6.45 4.12
N TYR A 8 -23.92 6.96 5.27
CA TYR A 8 -22.96 6.32 6.15
C TYR A 8 -23.62 6.10 7.51
N GLY A 9 -24.16 4.91 7.75
CA GLY A 9 -24.70 4.52 9.04
C GLY A 9 -23.74 4.87 10.19
N SER A 10 -24.32 5.30 11.32
CA SER A 10 -23.70 5.86 12.54
C SER A 10 -22.20 6.21 12.42
N GLY A 11 -21.89 7.50 12.39
CA GLY A 11 -20.51 8.01 12.26
C GLY A 11 -19.50 7.38 13.23
N TRP A 12 -19.95 6.88 14.38
CA TRP A 12 -19.17 6.12 15.34
C TRP A 12 -18.66 4.75 14.82
N ALA A 13 -19.50 3.95 14.17
CA ALA A 13 -19.10 2.64 13.65
C ALA A 13 -18.20 2.76 12.40
N ALA A 14 -18.39 3.80 11.60
CA ALA A 14 -17.49 4.14 10.49
C ALA A 14 -16.14 4.65 11.00
N TRP A 15 -16.14 5.47 12.06
CA TRP A 15 -14.92 5.95 12.70
C TRP A 15 -14.10 4.81 13.30
N TRP A 16 -14.73 3.89 14.06
CA TRP A 16 -14.03 2.72 14.62
C TRP A 16 -13.47 1.80 13.54
N ARG A 17 -14.23 1.47 12.49
CA ARG A 17 -13.70 0.66 11.38
C ARG A 17 -12.53 1.31 10.66
N LYS A 18 -12.52 2.65 10.56
CA LYS A 18 -11.46 3.42 9.91
C LYS A 18 -10.19 3.55 10.77
N HIS A 19 -10.30 3.53 12.09
CA HIS A 19 -9.19 3.81 13.01
C HIS A 19 -8.77 2.62 13.91
N SER A 20 -9.53 1.52 13.95
CA SER A 20 -9.23 0.35 14.80
C SER A 20 -7.86 -0.24 14.53
N ILE A 21 -7.46 -0.32 13.26
CA ILE A 21 -6.14 -0.83 12.85
C ILE A 21 -5.04 0.15 13.28
N ALA A 22 -5.25 1.46 13.08
CA ALA A 22 -4.30 2.49 13.48
C ALA A 22 -4.07 2.53 14.99
N LEU A 23 -5.13 2.31 15.78
CA LEU A 23 -5.05 2.24 17.23
C LEU A 23 -4.26 1.01 17.69
N GLN A 24 -4.53 -0.16 17.11
CA GLN A 24 -3.78 -1.39 17.42
C GLN A 24 -2.28 -1.23 17.10
N ILE A 25 -1.95 -0.71 15.91
CA ILE A 25 -0.57 -0.48 15.51
C ILE A 25 0.11 0.54 16.43
N GLY A 26 -0.57 1.64 16.76
CA GLY A 26 -0.06 2.68 17.64
C GLY A 26 0.26 2.15 19.04
N THR A 27 -0.61 1.31 19.61
CA THR A 27 -0.39 0.67 20.91
C THR A 27 0.79 -0.31 20.84
N THR A 28 0.86 -1.17 19.82
CA THR A 28 1.96 -2.13 19.65
C THR A 28 3.31 -1.42 19.50
N ILE A 29 3.38 -0.36 18.70
CA ILE A 29 4.58 0.46 18.53
C ILE A 29 5.01 1.07 19.87
N SER A 30 4.06 1.65 20.61
CA SER A 30 4.32 2.32 21.90
C SER A 30 4.84 1.33 22.94
N CYS A 31 4.25 0.14 23.03
CA CYS A 31 4.72 -0.93 23.92
C CYS A 31 6.13 -1.41 23.55
N ASN A 32 6.45 -1.54 22.25
CA ASN A 32 7.78 -1.95 21.80
C ASN A 32 8.86 -0.90 22.11
N ILE A 33 8.54 0.40 21.92
CA ILE A 33 9.44 1.50 22.28
C ILE A 33 9.68 1.53 23.80
N ALA A 34 8.62 1.34 24.61
CA ALA A 34 8.72 1.26 26.06
C ALA A 34 9.57 0.08 26.53
N TYR A 35 9.38 -1.11 25.94
CA TYR A 35 10.17 -2.30 26.23
C TYR A 35 11.66 -2.12 25.87
N LEU A 36 11.97 -1.52 24.72
CA LEU A 36 13.36 -1.24 24.33
C LEU A 36 14.02 -0.20 25.25
N ALA A 37 13.26 0.76 25.79
CA ALA A 37 13.78 1.72 26.75
C ALA A 37 14.06 1.05 28.11
N ASP A 38 13.14 0.21 28.58
CA ASP A 38 13.22 -0.51 29.87
C ASP A 38 14.37 -1.53 29.90
N THR A 39 14.62 -2.22 28.79
CA THR A 39 15.73 -3.17 28.62
C THR A 39 17.10 -2.51 28.37
N GLY A 40 17.19 -1.17 28.48
CA GLY A 40 18.45 -0.43 28.36
C GLY A 40 18.88 -0.08 26.93
N HIS A 41 18.11 -0.46 25.91
CA HIS A 41 18.34 -0.15 24.49
C HIS A 41 17.78 1.22 24.07
N THR A 42 17.99 2.25 24.89
CA THR A 42 17.44 3.61 24.72
C THR A 42 17.77 4.25 23.37
N ARG A 43 19.00 4.08 22.84
CA ARG A 43 19.36 4.56 21.50
C ARG A 43 18.53 3.92 20.39
N LYS A 44 18.22 2.63 20.48
CA LYS A 44 17.41 1.91 19.48
C LYS A 44 15.95 2.35 19.53
N ALA A 45 15.41 2.55 20.74
CA ALA A 45 14.06 3.09 20.95
C ALA A 45 13.89 4.48 20.32
N VAL A 46 14.90 5.36 20.48
CA VAL A 46 14.91 6.71 19.87
C VAL A 46 14.97 6.64 18.35
N THR A 47 15.85 5.81 17.78
CA THR A 47 15.96 5.65 16.32
C THR A 47 14.66 5.13 15.70
N LEU A 48 14.04 4.10 16.30
CA LEU A 48 12.76 3.57 15.83
C LEU A 48 11.66 4.63 15.89
N SER A 49 11.61 5.42 16.97
CA SER A 49 10.65 6.52 17.12
C SER A 49 10.83 7.58 16.04
N MET A 50 12.07 7.97 15.72
CA MET A 50 12.35 8.94 14.66
C MET A 50 11.97 8.42 13.27
N ILE A 51 12.23 7.13 12.98
CA ILE A 51 11.84 6.50 11.71
C ILE A 51 10.32 6.51 11.55
N LEU A 52 9.59 6.12 12.60
CA LEU A 52 8.12 6.09 12.59
C LEU A 52 7.51 7.48 12.46
N LEU A 53 8.07 8.47 13.17
CA LEU A 53 7.64 9.87 13.06
C LEU A 53 7.90 10.42 11.66
N GLY A 54 9.08 10.15 11.09
CA GLY A 54 9.44 10.51 9.72
C GLY A 54 8.51 9.85 8.70
N GLY A 55 8.27 8.55 8.82
CA GLY A 55 7.37 7.78 7.96
C GLY A 55 5.93 8.28 8.03
N THR A 56 5.42 8.58 9.23
CA THR A 56 4.07 9.14 9.41
C THR A 56 3.97 10.54 8.81
N THR A 57 4.99 11.37 9.00
CA THR A 57 5.03 12.73 8.44
C THR A 57 5.01 12.67 6.91
N LEU A 58 5.82 11.80 6.30
CA LEU A 58 5.82 11.56 4.86
C LEU A 58 4.46 11.01 4.38
N TYR A 59 3.88 10.04 5.08
CA TYR A 59 2.55 9.51 4.76
C TYR A 59 1.48 10.61 4.79
N CYS A 60 1.44 11.42 5.83
CA CYS A 60 0.51 12.55 5.94
C CYS A 60 0.74 13.59 4.84
N PHE A 61 2.00 13.87 4.50
CA PHE A 61 2.36 14.78 3.42
C PHE A 61 1.88 14.28 2.05
N PHE A 62 2.15 13.02 1.71
CA PHE A 62 1.73 12.41 0.44
C PHE A 62 0.23 12.10 0.40
N SER A 63 -0.42 11.94 1.55
CA SER A 63 -1.87 11.71 1.67
C SER A 63 -2.69 13.01 1.70
N ARG A 64 -2.05 14.18 1.56
CA ARG A 64 -2.77 15.47 1.44
C ARG A 64 -3.76 15.42 0.27
N ARG A 65 -4.94 16.01 0.46
CA ARG A 65 -6.00 16.07 -0.54
C ARG A 65 -6.38 17.51 -0.85
N ARG A 66 -6.61 17.79 -2.13
CA ARG A 66 -7.23 19.02 -2.63
C ARG A 66 -8.70 19.04 -2.20
N LYS A 67 -9.25 20.24 -2.00
CA LYS A 67 -10.69 20.44 -1.81
C LYS A 67 -11.35 20.67 -3.17
N ILE A 68 -12.58 20.20 -3.31
CA ILE A 68 -13.44 20.55 -4.44
C ILE A 68 -14.07 21.90 -4.17
N ASN A 69 -14.01 22.79 -5.15
CA ASN A 69 -14.63 24.11 -5.14
C ASN A 69 -15.73 24.19 -6.20
N ALA A 70 -16.63 25.18 -6.05
CA ALA A 70 -17.72 25.41 -7.00
C ALA A 70 -17.27 25.72 -8.44
N ARG A 71 -16.03 26.19 -8.61
CA ARG A 71 -15.42 26.48 -9.93
C ARG A 71 -14.73 25.27 -10.56
N ASP A 72 -14.58 24.15 -9.85
CA ASP A 72 -13.96 22.95 -10.41
C ASP A 72 -14.96 22.24 -11.34
N LEU A 73 -14.59 22.11 -12.61
CA LEU A 73 -15.30 21.30 -13.59
C LEU A 73 -14.72 19.89 -13.65
N ILE A 74 -15.58 18.88 -13.55
CA ILE A 74 -15.24 17.48 -13.75
C ILE A 74 -16.02 16.97 -14.96
N VAL A 75 -15.30 16.50 -15.98
CA VAL A 75 -15.85 15.92 -17.20
C VAL A 75 -15.83 14.41 -17.07
N ILE A 76 -16.95 13.73 -17.30
CA ILE A 76 -17.06 12.26 -17.14
C ILE A 76 -17.77 11.68 -18.38
N THR A 77 -17.16 10.71 -19.06
CA THR A 77 -17.80 10.02 -20.20
C THR A 77 -18.58 8.78 -19.75
N GLY A 78 -19.64 8.39 -20.47
CA GLY A 78 -20.39 7.17 -20.18
C GLY A 78 -21.28 7.25 -18.93
N CYS A 79 -22.01 8.35 -18.76
CA CYS A 79 -22.82 8.62 -17.56
C CYS A 79 -24.28 8.11 -17.64
N ASN A 80 -24.62 7.26 -18.61
CA ASN A 80 -25.98 6.75 -18.77
C ASN A 80 -26.42 5.83 -17.61
N SER A 81 -25.49 5.22 -16.88
CA SER A 81 -25.74 4.39 -15.69
C SER A 81 -24.46 4.06 -14.92
N GLY A 82 -24.59 3.21 -13.88
CA GLY A 82 -23.47 2.54 -13.22
C GLY A 82 -22.44 3.48 -12.64
N LEU A 83 -21.16 3.16 -12.86
CA LEU A 83 -20.04 3.92 -12.32
C LEU A 83 -20.05 5.39 -12.79
N GLY A 84 -20.17 5.66 -14.09
CA GLY A 84 -20.15 7.03 -14.62
C GLY A 84 -21.25 7.92 -14.03
N TYR A 85 -22.49 7.41 -13.98
CA TYR A 85 -23.61 8.10 -13.33
C TYR A 85 -23.32 8.35 -11.84
N SER A 86 -22.86 7.32 -11.13
CA SER A 86 -22.58 7.37 -9.69
C SER A 86 -21.50 8.39 -9.37
N LEU A 87 -20.42 8.42 -10.15
CA LEU A 87 -19.33 9.38 -10.01
C LEU A 87 -19.80 10.80 -10.32
N ALA A 88 -20.64 11.00 -11.34
CA ALA A 88 -21.20 12.31 -11.66
C ALA A 88 -22.04 12.87 -10.50
N MET A 89 -22.94 12.05 -9.94
CA MET A 89 -23.76 12.41 -8.79
C MET A 89 -22.91 12.69 -7.54
N HIS A 90 -21.87 11.88 -7.31
CA HIS A 90 -20.95 12.03 -6.18
C HIS A 90 -20.12 13.32 -6.26
N CYS A 91 -19.52 13.59 -7.42
CA CYS A 91 -18.79 14.83 -7.69
C CYS A 91 -19.69 16.05 -7.51
N ARG A 92 -20.92 15.99 -8.01
CA ARG A 92 -21.90 17.07 -7.86
C ARG A 92 -22.28 17.29 -6.39
N ALA A 93 -22.51 16.23 -5.63
CA ALA A 93 -22.80 16.30 -4.20
C ALA A 93 -21.66 16.90 -3.37
N LYS A 94 -20.41 16.79 -3.85
CA LYS A 94 -19.23 17.43 -3.25
C LYS A 94 -19.02 18.90 -3.65
N GLY A 95 -19.88 19.44 -4.51
CA GLY A 95 -19.89 20.84 -4.89
C GLY A 95 -19.22 21.16 -6.22
N ALA A 96 -18.69 20.18 -6.96
CA ALA A 96 -18.14 20.42 -8.29
C ALA A 96 -19.23 20.76 -9.31
N MET A 97 -18.84 21.45 -10.38
CA MET A 97 -19.56 21.40 -11.65
C MET A 97 -19.21 20.11 -12.36
N VAL A 98 -20.22 19.45 -12.95
CA VAL A 98 -20.04 18.19 -13.65
C VAL A 98 -20.63 18.30 -15.03
N LEU A 99 -19.83 17.97 -16.04
CA LEU A 99 -20.27 17.73 -17.41
C LEU A 99 -20.26 16.22 -17.66
N ALA A 100 -21.46 15.63 -17.69
CA ALA A 100 -21.69 14.23 -17.93
C ALA A 100 -21.92 13.98 -19.43
N GLY A 101 -20.96 13.30 -20.05
CA GLY A 101 -21.08 12.75 -21.39
C GLY A 101 -21.93 11.48 -21.39
N VAL A 102 -22.98 11.45 -22.19
CA VAL A 102 -23.89 10.30 -22.36
C VAL A 102 -23.97 9.92 -23.83
N ARG A 103 -24.00 8.62 -24.17
CA ARG A 103 -24.06 8.20 -25.58
C ARG A 103 -25.43 8.44 -26.19
N GLU A 104 -26.47 8.17 -25.41
CA GLU A 104 -27.87 8.35 -25.79
C GLU A 104 -28.55 9.31 -24.82
N ILE A 105 -29.28 10.29 -25.36
CA ILE A 105 -30.23 11.12 -24.61
C ILE A 105 -31.63 10.57 -24.96
N PRO A 106 -32.31 9.87 -24.04
CA PRO A 106 -33.64 9.36 -24.31
C PRO A 106 -34.61 10.51 -24.66
N THR A 107 -35.51 10.28 -25.61
CA THR A 107 -36.52 11.24 -26.05
C THR A 107 -37.77 11.29 -25.14
N ALA A 108 -37.96 10.29 -24.26
CA ALA A 108 -39.11 10.20 -23.35
C ALA A 108 -38.84 10.88 -21.98
N PRO A 109 -39.69 11.82 -21.50
CA PRO A 109 -39.35 12.73 -20.39
C PRO A 109 -39.45 12.28 -18.93
N ASN A 110 -39.55 10.98 -18.55
CA ASN A 110 -39.92 10.67 -17.15
C ASN A 110 -39.46 9.32 -16.55
N SER A 111 -38.29 8.78 -16.91
CA SER A 111 -37.80 7.57 -16.20
C SER A 111 -36.30 7.28 -16.28
N ASN A 112 -35.48 8.26 -16.68
CA ASN A 112 -34.11 7.93 -17.09
C ASN A 112 -33.03 8.63 -16.24
N ALA A 113 -31.91 7.94 -16.05
CA ALA A 113 -30.72 8.42 -15.34
C ALA A 113 -30.27 9.84 -15.75
N VAL A 114 -30.48 10.21 -17.02
CA VAL A 114 -30.17 11.55 -17.55
C VAL A 114 -30.96 12.66 -16.85
N GLU A 115 -32.24 12.45 -16.57
CA GLU A 115 -33.08 13.43 -15.87
C GLU A 115 -32.70 13.55 -14.41
N ALA A 116 -32.39 12.42 -13.76
CA ALA A 116 -31.90 12.41 -12.39
C ALA A 116 -30.59 13.21 -12.26
N LEU A 117 -29.67 13.10 -13.23
CA LEU A 117 -28.47 13.93 -13.32
C LEU A 117 -28.83 15.42 -13.44
N LYS A 118 -29.68 15.79 -14.40
CA LYS A 118 -30.12 17.17 -14.62
C LYS A 118 -30.79 17.77 -13.37
N ASN A 119 -31.66 17.00 -12.71
CA ASN A 119 -32.36 17.41 -11.49
C ASN A 119 -31.41 17.65 -10.30
N LYS A 120 -30.20 17.09 -10.30
CA LYS A 120 -29.13 17.41 -9.33
C LYS A 120 -28.21 18.54 -9.79
N GLY A 121 -28.50 19.17 -10.93
CA GLY A 121 -27.68 20.23 -11.52
C GLY A 121 -26.39 19.72 -12.15
N VAL A 122 -26.36 18.45 -12.60
CA VAL A 122 -25.31 17.97 -13.51
C VAL A 122 -25.65 18.42 -14.92
N ILE A 123 -24.66 18.95 -15.63
CA ILE A 123 -24.80 19.34 -17.04
C ILE A 123 -24.63 18.06 -17.86
N VAL A 124 -25.57 17.75 -18.73
CA VAL A 124 -25.53 16.54 -19.57
C VAL A 124 -25.37 16.94 -21.03
N HIS A 125 -24.44 16.30 -21.73
CA HIS A 125 -24.24 16.49 -23.17
C HIS A 125 -24.06 15.13 -23.85
N GLN A 126 -24.59 14.99 -25.07
CA GLN A 126 -24.42 13.76 -25.83
C GLN A 126 -22.98 13.65 -26.33
N VAL A 127 -22.37 12.46 -26.22
CA VAL A 127 -21.08 12.17 -26.83
C VAL A 127 -20.94 10.69 -27.10
N ASP A 128 -20.65 10.35 -28.36
CA ASP A 128 -20.09 9.06 -28.73
C ASP A 128 -18.58 9.20 -28.89
N ILE A 129 -17.82 8.56 -28.00
CA ILE A 129 -16.35 8.65 -28.01
C ILE A 129 -15.73 7.92 -29.21
N ALA A 130 -16.47 7.01 -29.85
CA ALA A 130 -16.05 6.36 -31.09
C ALA A 130 -16.20 7.29 -32.31
N ASP A 131 -17.06 8.31 -32.25
CA ASP A 131 -17.28 9.26 -33.35
C ASP A 131 -16.42 10.53 -33.20
N GLU A 132 -15.76 10.95 -34.28
CA GLU A 132 -14.82 12.07 -34.23
C GLU A 132 -15.52 13.42 -34.12
N GLN A 133 -16.64 13.60 -34.84
CA GLN A 133 -17.37 14.86 -34.80
C GLN A 133 -18.04 15.07 -33.45
N SER A 134 -18.64 14.02 -32.88
CA SER A 134 -19.24 14.02 -31.56
C SER A 134 -18.23 14.43 -30.47
N VAL A 135 -16.99 13.95 -30.57
CA VAL A 135 -15.91 14.33 -29.64
C VAL A 135 -15.49 15.80 -29.83
N ARG A 136 -15.43 16.31 -31.07
CA ARG A 136 -15.17 17.73 -31.34
C ARG A 136 -16.25 18.63 -30.77
N ASP A 137 -17.53 18.27 -30.96
CA ASP A 137 -18.68 19.02 -30.44
C ASP A 137 -18.68 19.02 -28.91
N PHE A 138 -18.35 17.88 -28.30
CA PHE A 138 -18.20 17.77 -26.86
C PHE A 138 -17.06 18.65 -26.32
N ARG A 139 -15.92 18.75 -27.02
CA ARG A 139 -14.84 19.70 -26.69
C ARG A 139 -15.34 21.14 -26.76
N HIS A 140 -16.12 21.51 -27.79
CA HIS A 140 -16.70 22.86 -27.87
C HIS A 140 -17.56 23.16 -26.65
N LYS A 141 -18.38 22.20 -26.21
CA LYS A 141 -19.17 22.37 -24.98
C LYS A 141 -18.30 22.54 -23.73
N VAL A 142 -17.19 21.81 -23.63
CA VAL A 142 -16.24 21.98 -22.52
C VAL A 142 -15.67 23.40 -22.50
N LYS A 143 -15.23 23.92 -23.65
CA LYS A 143 -14.69 25.30 -23.75
C LYS A 143 -15.73 26.36 -23.38
N GLU A 144 -16.93 26.26 -23.95
CA GLU A 144 -18.05 27.15 -23.65
C GLU A 144 -18.30 27.22 -22.14
N LEU A 145 -18.37 26.07 -21.45
CA LEU A 145 -18.59 26.04 -20.00
C LEU A 145 -17.43 26.64 -19.19
N LEU A 146 -16.18 26.45 -19.62
CA LEU A 146 -15.02 27.02 -18.95
C LEU A 146 -15.04 28.55 -19.03
N GLU A 147 -15.35 29.09 -20.20
CA GLU A 147 -15.38 30.53 -20.46
C GLU A 147 -16.59 31.20 -19.80
N GLU A 148 -17.81 30.73 -20.06
CA GLU A 148 -19.05 31.35 -19.59
C GLU A 148 -19.16 31.38 -18.06
N ARG A 149 -18.66 30.34 -17.40
CA ARG A 149 -18.80 30.16 -15.94
C ARG A 149 -17.50 30.36 -15.18
N GLN A 150 -16.43 30.78 -15.86
CA GLN A 150 -15.09 30.99 -15.28
C GLN A 150 -14.63 29.78 -14.45
N LEU A 151 -14.77 28.59 -15.05
CA LEU A 151 -14.46 27.31 -14.41
C LEU A 151 -13.02 26.90 -14.69
N VAL A 152 -12.51 25.96 -13.90
CA VAL A 152 -11.22 25.29 -14.10
C VAL A 152 -11.48 23.82 -14.35
N LEU A 153 -10.94 23.27 -15.44
CA LEU A 153 -11.05 21.84 -15.71
C LEU A 153 -10.19 21.07 -14.70
N ARG A 154 -10.82 20.52 -13.66
CA ARG A 154 -10.12 19.78 -12.62
C ARG A 154 -9.74 18.38 -13.08
N ALA A 155 -10.67 17.68 -13.72
CA ALA A 155 -10.44 16.32 -14.17
C ALA A 155 -11.27 15.92 -15.39
N LEU A 156 -10.66 15.08 -16.23
CA LEU A 156 -11.32 14.24 -17.21
C LEU A 156 -11.37 12.80 -16.68
N VAL A 157 -12.56 12.23 -16.57
CA VAL A 157 -12.78 10.84 -16.19
C VAL A 157 -13.21 10.06 -17.43
N ASN A 158 -12.27 9.32 -18.01
CA ASN A 158 -12.50 8.40 -19.12
C ASN A 158 -13.14 7.12 -18.59
N ASN A 159 -14.48 7.11 -18.54
CA ASN A 159 -15.28 6.01 -17.99
C ASN A 159 -16.04 5.20 -19.05
N ALA A 160 -16.41 5.81 -20.18
CA ALA A 160 -17.12 5.09 -21.23
C ALA A 160 -16.38 3.81 -21.66
N GLY A 161 -17.14 2.71 -21.73
CA GLY A 161 -16.62 1.41 -22.10
C GLY A 161 -17.74 0.38 -22.29
N VAL A 162 -17.41 -0.68 -22.99
CA VAL A 162 -18.29 -1.78 -23.36
C VAL A 162 -17.57 -3.11 -23.11
N MET A 163 -18.32 -4.15 -22.83
CA MET A 163 -17.81 -5.50 -22.62
C MET A 163 -18.77 -6.45 -23.32
N VAL A 164 -18.21 -7.40 -24.06
CA VAL A 164 -18.97 -8.45 -24.75
C VAL A 164 -18.49 -9.79 -24.22
N PHE A 165 -19.39 -10.57 -23.60
CA PHE A 165 -19.10 -11.95 -23.25
C PHE A 165 -19.27 -12.86 -24.46
N GLY A 166 -18.38 -13.84 -24.58
CA GLY A 166 -18.36 -14.86 -25.62
C GLY A 166 -16.91 -15.25 -25.93
N GLU A 167 -16.67 -16.53 -26.20
CA GLU A 167 -15.35 -16.99 -26.62
C GLU A 167 -14.89 -16.26 -27.89
N PHE A 168 -13.58 -16.18 -28.07
CA PHE A 168 -12.98 -15.37 -29.14
C PHE A 168 -13.53 -15.72 -30.53
N GLU A 169 -13.64 -17.01 -30.86
CA GLU A 169 -14.11 -17.49 -32.16
C GLU A 169 -15.59 -17.18 -32.41
N TRP A 170 -16.39 -16.99 -31.36
CA TRP A 170 -17.79 -16.61 -31.51
C TRP A 170 -17.96 -15.13 -31.82
N GLN A 171 -17.04 -14.28 -31.34
CA GLN A 171 -17.14 -12.85 -31.50
C GLN A 171 -16.89 -12.43 -32.95
N THR A 172 -17.90 -11.82 -33.57
CA THR A 172 -17.75 -11.31 -34.94
C THR A 172 -16.71 -10.18 -34.99
N GLN A 173 -16.12 -9.97 -36.16
CA GLN A 173 -15.18 -8.86 -36.40
C GLN A 173 -15.79 -7.52 -35.96
N LYS A 174 -17.07 -7.28 -36.25
CA LYS A 174 -17.79 -6.07 -35.85
C LYS A 174 -17.87 -5.89 -34.32
N LEU A 175 -18.10 -6.97 -33.56
CA LEU A 175 -18.10 -6.92 -32.08
C LEU A 175 -16.69 -6.69 -31.52
N ALA A 176 -15.67 -7.28 -32.15
CA ALA A 176 -14.29 -7.06 -31.78
C ALA A 176 -13.85 -5.61 -32.01
N GLU A 177 -14.09 -5.08 -33.21
CA GLU A 177 -13.81 -3.70 -33.58
C GLU A 177 -14.59 -2.71 -32.71
N TYR A 178 -15.86 -2.97 -32.40
CA TYR A 178 -16.66 -2.13 -31.52
C TYR A 178 -16.01 -1.96 -30.15
N GLN A 179 -15.55 -3.05 -29.52
CA GLN A 179 -14.88 -2.99 -28.22
C GLN A 179 -13.57 -2.19 -28.29
N VAL A 180 -12.75 -2.42 -29.32
CA VAL A 180 -11.48 -1.68 -29.52
C VAL A 180 -11.73 -0.19 -29.77
N ASN A 181 -12.68 0.12 -30.66
CA ASN A 181 -13.02 1.49 -31.05
C ASN A 181 -13.59 2.30 -29.88
N VAL A 182 -14.41 1.69 -29.02
CA VAL A 182 -14.97 2.38 -27.85
C VAL A 182 -13.96 2.43 -26.70
N ASN A 183 -13.48 1.28 -26.23
CA ASN A 183 -12.71 1.20 -24.98
C ASN A 183 -11.34 1.85 -25.08
N LEU A 184 -10.65 1.63 -26.21
CA LEU A 184 -9.27 2.07 -26.41
C LEU A 184 -9.21 3.34 -27.26
N LEU A 185 -9.60 3.25 -28.53
CA LEU A 185 -9.41 4.35 -29.48
C LEU A 185 -10.30 5.54 -29.13
N GLY A 186 -11.52 5.32 -28.66
CA GLY A 186 -12.44 6.38 -28.23
C GLY A 186 -11.91 7.13 -27.01
N THR A 187 -11.36 6.40 -26.03
CA THR A 187 -10.69 6.99 -24.87
C THR A 187 -9.49 7.84 -25.27
N MET A 188 -8.64 7.32 -26.16
CA MET A 188 -7.50 8.05 -26.71
C MET A 188 -7.95 9.30 -27.47
N LYS A 189 -9.00 9.20 -28.28
CA LYS A 189 -9.56 10.29 -29.08
C LYS A 189 -10.07 11.42 -28.19
N MET A 190 -10.90 11.10 -27.19
CA MET A 190 -11.40 12.06 -26.20
C MET A 190 -10.26 12.78 -25.47
N THR A 191 -9.26 12.01 -25.02
CA THR A 191 -8.12 12.55 -24.29
C THR A 191 -7.27 13.46 -25.17
N ARG A 192 -7.01 13.06 -26.42
CA ARG A 192 -6.28 13.86 -27.41
C ARG A 192 -7.00 15.17 -27.71
N GLU A 193 -8.32 15.11 -27.90
CA GLU A 193 -9.13 16.29 -28.24
C GLU A 193 -9.17 17.32 -27.10
N LEU A 194 -9.23 16.86 -25.84
CA LEU A 194 -9.23 17.73 -24.67
C LEU A 194 -7.82 18.12 -24.20
N MET A 195 -6.75 17.54 -24.76
CA MET A 195 -5.37 17.74 -24.29
C MET A 195 -4.93 19.20 -24.21
N PRO A 196 -5.27 20.10 -25.16
CA PRO A 196 -4.92 21.52 -25.02
C PRO A 196 -5.50 22.13 -23.74
N ILE A 197 -6.76 21.84 -23.43
CA ILE A 197 -7.48 22.36 -22.26
C ILE A 197 -6.91 21.73 -20.97
N LEU A 198 -6.63 20.42 -21.01
CA LEU A 198 -6.06 19.68 -19.87
C LEU A 198 -4.69 20.23 -19.46
N ARG A 199 -3.84 20.57 -20.43
CA ARG A 199 -2.51 21.15 -20.18
C ARG A 199 -2.61 22.54 -19.58
N GLU A 200 -3.48 23.39 -20.12
CA GLU A 200 -3.71 24.75 -19.64
C GLU A 200 -4.20 24.77 -18.17
N ASN A 201 -5.03 23.81 -17.79
CA ASN A 201 -5.63 23.75 -16.45
C ASN A 201 -4.84 22.88 -15.45
N HIS A 202 -3.72 22.28 -15.85
CA HIS A 202 -3.00 21.26 -15.05
C HIS A 202 -3.94 20.18 -14.51
N SER A 203 -4.83 19.70 -15.39
CA SER A 203 -5.92 18.80 -15.03
C SER A 203 -5.43 17.39 -14.68
N ARG A 204 -6.33 16.62 -14.07
CA ARG A 204 -6.14 15.18 -13.86
C ARG A 204 -6.89 14.36 -14.89
N ILE A 205 -6.23 13.38 -15.50
CA ILE A 205 -6.84 12.36 -16.33
C ILE A 205 -7.01 11.11 -15.47
N ILE A 206 -8.25 10.65 -15.29
CA ILE A 206 -8.58 9.41 -14.59
C ILE A 206 -9.18 8.45 -15.61
N THR A 207 -8.49 7.35 -15.86
CA THR A 207 -8.95 6.31 -16.79
C THR A 207 -9.50 5.13 -16.03
N ILE A 208 -10.74 4.74 -16.30
CA ILE A 208 -11.37 3.56 -15.68
C ILE A 208 -10.84 2.29 -16.35
N SER A 209 -10.01 1.56 -15.61
CA SER A 209 -9.45 0.27 -16.01
C SER A 209 -10.21 -0.88 -15.35
N SER A 210 -9.65 -2.09 -15.41
CA SER A 210 -10.20 -3.32 -14.83
C SER A 210 -9.07 -4.19 -14.27
N HIS A 211 -9.39 -5.08 -13.34
CA HIS A 211 -8.49 -6.19 -12.97
C HIS A 211 -8.18 -7.07 -14.19
N CYS A 212 -9.11 -7.16 -15.15
CA CYS A 212 -8.93 -7.86 -16.43
C CYS A 212 -7.78 -7.31 -17.29
N ALA A 213 -7.22 -6.14 -16.97
CA ALA A 213 -6.01 -5.64 -17.60
C ALA A 213 -4.77 -6.47 -17.28
N ASN A 214 -4.74 -7.12 -16.11
CA ASN A 214 -3.64 -7.97 -15.66
C ASN A 214 -4.04 -9.45 -15.59
N GLU A 215 -5.29 -9.73 -15.27
CA GLU A 215 -5.82 -11.08 -15.04
C GLU A 215 -7.03 -11.29 -15.94
N SER A 216 -6.80 -11.75 -17.18
CA SER A 216 -7.87 -12.01 -18.15
C SER A 216 -8.69 -13.24 -17.77
N LEU A 217 -10.00 -13.19 -18.03
CA LEU A 217 -10.93 -14.31 -17.78
C LEU A 217 -11.39 -14.93 -19.11
N PRO A 218 -11.79 -16.22 -19.13
CA PRO A 218 -12.42 -16.84 -20.29
C PRO A 218 -13.67 -16.08 -20.76
N GLY A 219 -13.94 -16.12 -22.08
CA GLY A 219 -15.10 -15.44 -22.67
C GLY A 219 -15.03 -13.90 -22.72
N ILE A 220 -13.92 -13.27 -22.33
CA ILE A 220 -13.73 -11.80 -22.43
C ILE A 220 -12.34 -11.41 -22.93
N SER A 221 -11.74 -12.23 -23.80
CA SER A 221 -10.37 -12.04 -24.30
C SER A 221 -10.15 -10.67 -24.97
N ILE A 222 -11.09 -10.23 -25.82
CA ILE A 222 -11.02 -8.92 -26.49
C ILE A 222 -11.14 -7.78 -25.47
N TYR A 223 -12.11 -7.84 -24.56
CA TYR A 223 -12.24 -6.85 -23.50
C TYR A 223 -10.96 -6.75 -22.64
N GLY A 224 -10.42 -7.89 -22.19
CA GLY A 224 -9.16 -8.00 -21.47
C GLY A 224 -8.01 -7.32 -22.24
N ALA A 225 -7.87 -7.62 -23.54
CA ALA A 225 -6.89 -6.98 -24.41
C ALA A 225 -7.06 -5.45 -24.46
N THR A 226 -8.30 -4.94 -24.59
CA THR A 226 -8.54 -3.48 -24.58
C THR A 226 -8.15 -2.84 -23.26
N LYS A 227 -8.41 -3.49 -22.11
CA LYS A 227 -8.07 -2.96 -20.79
C LYS A 227 -6.57 -3.06 -20.49
N ALA A 228 -5.89 -4.10 -20.96
CA ALA A 228 -4.43 -4.21 -20.90
C ALA A 228 -3.76 -3.10 -21.73
N ALA A 229 -4.22 -2.89 -22.97
CA ALA A 229 -3.75 -1.81 -23.83
C ALA A 229 -3.99 -0.44 -23.20
N LEU A 230 -5.17 -0.24 -22.59
CA LEU A 230 -5.52 1.00 -21.92
C LEU A 230 -4.63 1.27 -20.69
N LEU A 231 -4.27 0.25 -19.92
CA LEU A 231 -3.35 0.36 -18.79
C LEU A 231 -1.94 0.73 -19.25
N ALA A 232 -1.43 0.07 -20.30
CA ALA A 232 -0.13 0.39 -20.89
C ALA A 232 -0.10 1.83 -21.41
N TRP A 233 -1.11 2.22 -22.20
CA TRP A 233 -1.25 3.58 -22.71
C TRP A 233 -1.34 4.64 -21.60
N THR A 234 -2.15 4.39 -20.56
CA THR A 234 -2.28 5.31 -19.41
C THR A 234 -0.96 5.48 -18.68
N THR A 235 -0.16 4.41 -18.57
CA THR A 235 1.17 4.44 -17.94
C THR A 235 2.16 5.26 -18.76
N SER A 236 2.21 5.06 -20.08
CA SER A 236 3.06 5.85 -20.98
C SER A 236 2.67 7.32 -20.98
N LEU A 237 1.38 7.62 -21.13
CA LEU A 237 0.86 8.99 -21.14
C LEU A 237 1.24 9.73 -19.85
N ARG A 238 1.17 9.06 -18.69
CA ARG A 238 1.58 9.64 -17.40
C ARG A 238 3.02 10.17 -17.42
N VAL A 239 3.94 9.46 -18.08
CA VAL A 239 5.34 9.89 -18.19
C VAL A 239 5.46 11.07 -19.16
N GLU A 240 4.80 11.00 -20.31
CA GLU A 240 4.86 12.01 -21.36
C GLU A 240 4.36 13.40 -20.90
N VAL A 241 3.23 13.44 -20.18
CA VAL A 241 2.54 14.69 -19.86
C VAL A 241 2.86 15.25 -18.47
N ARG A 242 3.59 14.50 -17.63
CA ARG A 242 3.97 14.95 -16.28
C ARG A 242 4.70 16.29 -16.27
N LYS A 243 5.58 16.52 -17.25
CA LYS A 243 6.33 17.78 -17.40
C LYS A 243 5.44 19.01 -17.68
N TYR A 244 4.19 18.79 -18.08
CA TYR A 244 3.21 19.85 -18.32
C TYR A 244 2.23 20.02 -17.15
N GLY A 245 2.47 19.35 -16.02
CA GLY A 245 1.59 19.41 -14.84
C GLY A 245 0.27 18.65 -14.99
N VAL A 246 0.11 17.85 -16.04
CA VAL A 246 -1.06 16.97 -16.21
C VAL A 246 -0.78 15.66 -15.48
N GLU A 247 -1.69 15.29 -14.58
CA GLU A 247 -1.57 14.08 -13.77
C GLU A 247 -2.44 12.98 -14.40
N VAL A 248 -1.88 11.78 -14.58
CA VAL A 248 -2.60 10.65 -15.19
C VAL A 248 -2.68 9.49 -14.20
N VAL A 249 -3.87 8.94 -14.03
CA VAL A 249 -4.21 7.91 -13.04
C VAL A 249 -5.07 6.82 -13.68
N SER A 250 -4.75 5.57 -13.37
CA SER A 250 -5.61 4.41 -13.64
C SER A 250 -6.45 4.09 -12.39
N PHE A 251 -7.77 3.99 -12.55
CA PHE A 251 -8.69 3.64 -11.48
C PHE A 251 -9.36 2.29 -11.76
N ILE A 252 -9.23 1.35 -10.82
CA ILE A 252 -9.75 -0.01 -10.89
C ILE A 252 -10.87 -0.15 -9.84
N PRO A 253 -12.15 0.03 -10.24
CA PRO A 253 -13.31 0.08 -9.33
C PRO A 253 -13.74 -1.26 -8.68
N GLY A 254 -13.14 -2.39 -9.06
CA GLY A 254 -13.62 -3.73 -8.64
C GLY A 254 -14.82 -4.23 -9.46
N GLY A 255 -15.49 -5.29 -9.01
CA GLY A 255 -16.65 -5.89 -9.69
C GLY A 255 -17.98 -5.27 -9.26
N PHE A 256 -18.78 -4.81 -10.22
CA PHE A 256 -20.12 -4.21 -10.00
C PHE A 256 -21.04 -4.46 -11.20
N VAL A 257 -20.91 -5.64 -11.85
CA VAL A 257 -21.64 -5.97 -13.08
C VAL A 257 -23.15 -5.81 -12.91
N GLU A 258 -23.71 -6.27 -11.79
CA GLU A 258 -25.14 -6.19 -11.43
C GLU A 258 -25.66 -4.75 -11.25
N GLU A 259 -24.78 -3.80 -10.99
CA GLU A 259 -25.11 -2.39 -10.75
C GLU A 259 -24.74 -1.50 -11.96
N SER A 260 -24.56 -2.11 -13.14
CA SER A 260 -24.14 -1.44 -14.36
C SER A 260 -24.95 -1.87 -15.58
N ASN A 261 -24.99 -1.04 -16.63
CA ASN A 261 -25.62 -1.43 -17.90
C ASN A 261 -24.66 -2.20 -18.82
N ILE A 262 -23.52 -2.69 -18.30
CA ILE A 262 -22.52 -3.34 -19.14
C ILE A 262 -23.09 -4.59 -19.84
N MET A 263 -24.07 -5.25 -19.23
CA MET A 263 -24.77 -6.43 -19.74
C MET A 263 -26.08 -6.17 -20.49
N LYS A 264 -26.53 -4.91 -20.54
CA LYS A 264 -27.85 -4.57 -21.11
C LYS A 264 -28.02 -5.02 -22.58
N ARG A 265 -26.92 -5.05 -23.34
CA ARG A 265 -26.92 -5.43 -24.76
C ARG A 265 -26.41 -6.84 -25.02
N GLN A 266 -26.09 -7.61 -23.98
CA GLN A 266 -25.42 -8.90 -24.12
C GLN A 266 -26.23 -9.91 -24.94
N ARG A 267 -27.57 -9.92 -24.80
CA ARG A 267 -28.45 -10.76 -25.63
C ARG A 267 -28.31 -10.46 -27.13
N LEU A 268 -28.29 -9.18 -27.51
CA LEU A 268 -28.10 -8.76 -28.91
C LEU A 268 -26.73 -9.19 -29.45
N HIS A 269 -25.70 -9.19 -28.59
CA HIS A 269 -24.38 -9.67 -28.97
C HIS A 269 -24.40 -11.19 -29.22
N PHE A 270 -25.07 -11.97 -28.38
CA PHE A 270 -25.24 -13.40 -28.62
C PHE A 270 -26.02 -13.71 -29.90
N ASP A 271 -27.07 -12.95 -30.20
CA ASP A 271 -27.83 -13.10 -31.45
C ASP A 271 -26.93 -12.84 -32.68
N GLU A 272 -26.11 -11.78 -32.64
CA GLU A 272 -25.11 -11.49 -33.69
C GLU A 272 -24.10 -12.63 -33.84
N MET A 273 -23.58 -13.17 -32.72
CA MET A 273 -22.64 -14.30 -32.74
C MET A 273 -23.27 -15.54 -33.37
N ARG A 274 -24.48 -15.91 -32.94
CA ARG A 274 -25.19 -17.09 -33.44
C ARG A 274 -25.51 -16.97 -34.93
N GLN A 275 -25.90 -15.79 -35.39
CA GLN A 275 -26.23 -15.55 -36.80
C GLN A 275 -25.02 -15.70 -37.72
N HIS A 276 -23.83 -15.33 -37.25
CA HIS A 276 -22.59 -15.33 -38.05
C HIS A 276 -21.66 -16.52 -37.76
N MET A 277 -22.06 -17.42 -36.86
CA MET A 277 -21.30 -18.63 -36.56
C MET A 277 -21.27 -19.56 -37.80
N SER A 278 -20.08 -20.08 -38.13
CA SER A 278 -19.91 -21.05 -39.22
C SER A 278 -20.64 -22.36 -38.91
N GLU A 279 -20.96 -23.17 -39.92
CA GLU A 279 -21.57 -24.49 -39.69
C GLU A 279 -20.65 -25.42 -38.89
N GLU A 280 -19.34 -25.35 -39.13
CA GLU A 280 -18.34 -26.09 -38.36
C GLU A 280 -18.34 -25.66 -36.89
N ALA A 281 -18.34 -24.36 -36.60
CA ALA A 281 -18.38 -23.85 -35.24
C ALA A 281 -19.72 -24.12 -34.55
N LYS A 282 -20.84 -24.14 -35.29
CA LYS A 282 -22.14 -24.57 -34.76
C LYS A 282 -22.12 -26.04 -34.36
N GLN A 283 -21.52 -26.91 -35.18
CA GLN A 283 -21.38 -28.32 -34.87
C GLN A 283 -20.46 -28.56 -33.67
N PHE A 284 -19.38 -27.76 -33.55
CA PHE A 284 -18.40 -27.92 -32.49
C PHE A 284 -18.85 -27.29 -31.15
N TYR A 285 -19.37 -26.07 -31.17
CA TYR A 285 -19.71 -25.29 -29.97
C TYR A 285 -21.21 -25.21 -29.65
N GLY A 286 -22.12 -25.65 -30.53
CA GLY A 286 -23.55 -25.32 -30.45
C GLY A 286 -24.20 -25.55 -29.08
N ASP A 287 -23.92 -26.70 -28.46
CA ASP A 287 -24.43 -27.05 -27.13
C ASP A 287 -23.81 -26.15 -26.05
N TYR A 288 -22.49 -25.97 -26.08
CA TYR A 288 -21.78 -25.09 -25.13
C TYR A 288 -22.23 -23.63 -25.27
N PHE A 289 -22.34 -23.12 -26.50
CA PHE A 289 -22.84 -21.78 -26.78
C PHE A 289 -24.26 -21.59 -26.23
N THR A 290 -25.14 -22.58 -26.40
CA THR A 290 -26.51 -22.49 -25.87
C THR A 290 -26.53 -22.44 -24.35
N GLN A 291 -25.76 -23.30 -23.67
CA GLN A 291 -25.61 -23.25 -22.20
C GLN A 291 -25.01 -21.92 -21.73
N TYR A 292 -24.03 -21.39 -22.46
CA TYR A 292 -23.39 -20.11 -22.17
C TYR A 292 -24.39 -18.94 -22.28
N VAL A 293 -25.19 -18.90 -23.35
CA VAL A 293 -26.25 -17.90 -23.52
C VAL A 293 -27.27 -18.00 -22.39
N GLU A 294 -27.71 -19.20 -22.03
CA GLU A 294 -28.67 -19.42 -20.94
C GLU A 294 -28.11 -18.87 -19.62
N TYR A 295 -26.86 -19.19 -19.29
CA TYR A 295 -26.20 -18.68 -18.08
C TYR A 295 -26.21 -17.15 -18.01
N PHE A 296 -25.78 -16.47 -19.08
CA PHE A 296 -25.68 -15.00 -19.11
C PHE A 296 -27.00 -14.28 -19.35
N THR A 297 -28.08 -14.99 -19.72
CA THR A 297 -29.42 -14.40 -19.91
C THR A 297 -30.38 -14.66 -18.75
N MET A 298 -29.92 -15.32 -17.68
CA MET A 298 -30.70 -15.48 -16.47
C MET A 298 -31.18 -14.13 -15.91
N PRO A 299 -32.41 -14.04 -15.36
CA PRO A 299 -32.99 -12.78 -14.88
C PRO A 299 -32.11 -12.03 -13.88
N TYR A 300 -31.39 -12.72 -13.00
CA TYR A 300 -30.52 -12.07 -12.00
C TYR A 300 -29.32 -11.33 -12.60
N LEU A 301 -28.87 -11.66 -13.82
CA LEU A 301 -27.78 -10.97 -14.53
C LEU A 301 -28.27 -9.91 -15.52
N THR A 302 -29.53 -9.99 -15.95
CA THR A 302 -30.10 -9.16 -17.03
C THR A 302 -31.15 -8.16 -16.54
N GLU A 303 -31.80 -8.40 -15.39
CA GLU A 303 -32.62 -7.43 -14.69
C GLU A 303 -31.71 -6.36 -14.09
N SER A 304 -31.46 -5.31 -14.87
CA SER A 304 -30.94 -4.04 -14.38
C SER A 304 -31.86 -3.57 -13.25
N ARG A 305 -31.45 -3.76 -11.99
CA ARG A 305 -32.09 -3.09 -10.87
C ARG A 305 -32.03 -1.59 -11.16
N ASP A 306 -33.16 -0.90 -11.07
CA ASP A 306 -33.28 0.55 -11.28
C ASP A 306 -32.40 1.40 -10.35
N SER A 307 -31.61 0.77 -9.47
CA SER A 307 -30.51 1.39 -8.74
C SER A 307 -29.39 1.79 -9.71
N VAL A 308 -29.53 2.97 -10.31
CA VAL A 308 -28.52 3.62 -11.14
C VAL A 308 -27.21 3.91 -10.36
N LYS A 309 -27.25 3.82 -9.02
CA LYS A 309 -26.18 4.21 -8.12
C LYS A 309 -25.48 3.00 -7.49
N LEU A 310 -24.14 3.01 -7.51
CA LEU A 310 -23.32 2.00 -6.85
C LEU A 310 -23.52 2.01 -5.32
N SER A 311 -23.68 0.81 -4.76
CA SER A 311 -23.95 0.54 -3.35
C SER A 311 -22.68 0.56 -2.48
N ASN A 312 -21.54 0.11 -3.01
CA ASN A 312 -20.30 0.00 -2.25
C ASN A 312 -19.67 1.38 -1.97
N PRO A 313 -19.63 1.85 -0.71
CA PRO A 313 -19.09 3.16 -0.38
C PRO A 313 -17.57 3.28 -0.62
N ARG A 314 -16.83 2.17 -0.62
CA ARG A 314 -15.37 2.18 -0.76
C ARG A 314 -14.93 2.67 -2.14
N ILE A 315 -15.67 2.33 -3.20
CA ILE A 315 -15.40 2.79 -4.57
C ILE A 315 -15.33 4.32 -4.62
N TYR A 316 -16.26 5.01 -3.95
CA TYR A 316 -16.27 6.46 -3.87
C TYR A 316 -15.11 7.02 -3.03
N GLU A 317 -14.72 6.35 -1.96
CA GLU A 317 -13.57 6.75 -1.14
C GLU A 317 -12.25 6.61 -1.90
N THR A 318 -12.10 5.55 -2.69
CA THR A 318 -10.91 5.32 -3.52
C THR A 318 -10.90 6.27 -4.72
N PHE A 319 -12.06 6.52 -5.33
CA PHE A 319 -12.20 7.55 -6.35
C PHE A 319 -11.86 8.95 -5.82
N ASP A 320 -12.27 9.30 -4.60
CA ASP A 320 -11.89 10.55 -3.95
C ASP A 320 -10.38 10.68 -3.80
N LYS A 321 -9.66 9.59 -3.48
CA LYS A 321 -8.19 9.59 -3.44
C LYS A 321 -7.62 9.81 -4.83
N ALA A 322 -8.13 9.10 -5.85
CA ALA A 322 -7.70 9.25 -7.24
C ALA A 322 -7.92 10.67 -7.77
N LEU A 323 -9.02 11.31 -7.39
CA LEU A 323 -9.40 12.66 -7.81
C LEU A 323 -8.65 13.76 -7.03
N LEU A 324 -8.46 13.58 -5.71
CA LEU A 324 -8.10 14.68 -4.82
C LEU A 324 -6.69 14.59 -4.23
N ASN A 325 -6.01 13.45 -4.21
CA ASN A 325 -4.66 13.38 -3.64
C ASN A 325 -3.74 14.39 -4.33
N VAL A 326 -3.02 15.21 -3.57
CA VAL A 326 -2.09 16.21 -4.13
C VAL A 326 -0.96 15.55 -4.91
N TYR A 327 -0.54 14.36 -4.46
CA TYR A 327 0.45 13.51 -5.12
C TYR A 327 -0.22 12.18 -5.48
N PRO A 328 -0.84 12.07 -6.68
CA PRO A 328 -1.59 10.87 -7.03
C PRO A 328 -0.68 9.69 -7.36
N SER A 329 -1.05 8.52 -6.84
CA SER A 329 -0.48 7.24 -7.25
C SER A 329 -0.80 6.93 -8.71
N ALA A 330 -0.03 6.03 -9.33
CA ALA A 330 -0.28 5.59 -10.71
C ALA A 330 -1.62 4.87 -10.85
N ILE A 331 -1.91 4.04 -9.85
CA ILE A 331 -3.04 3.11 -9.82
C ILE A 331 -3.75 3.28 -8.48
N TYR A 332 -5.07 3.35 -8.55
CA TYR A 332 -5.96 3.25 -7.41
C TYR A 332 -6.88 2.05 -7.66
N SER A 333 -6.87 1.09 -6.74
CA SER A 333 -7.69 -0.12 -6.82
C SER A 333 -8.33 -0.40 -5.47
N GLU A 334 -9.56 -0.90 -5.49
CA GLU A 334 -10.26 -1.41 -4.30
C GLU A 334 -9.51 -2.59 -3.65
N ASP A 335 -8.81 -3.41 -4.45
CA ASP A 335 -8.16 -4.65 -3.98
C ASP A 335 -6.73 -4.44 -3.42
N ALA A 336 -6.14 -3.26 -3.61
CA ALA A 336 -4.71 -3.04 -3.39
C ALA A 336 -4.30 -2.74 -1.94
N ASN A 337 -5.25 -2.52 -1.02
CA ASN A 337 -4.92 -2.05 0.34
C ASN A 337 -4.18 -3.09 1.22
N MET A 338 -4.18 -4.37 0.85
CA MET A 338 -3.49 -5.41 1.65
C MET A 338 -1.97 -5.44 1.43
N LYS A 339 -1.50 -5.15 0.20
CA LYS A 339 -0.09 -5.42 -0.19
C LYS A 339 0.88 -4.35 0.31
N ALA A 340 0.52 -3.06 0.21
CA ALA A 340 1.41 -1.96 0.61
C ALA A 340 1.62 -1.89 2.13
N PHE A 341 0.58 -2.21 2.92
CA PHE A 341 0.66 -2.24 4.38
C PHE A 341 1.50 -3.44 4.86
N ALA A 342 1.34 -4.61 4.25
CA ALA A 342 2.17 -5.77 4.53
C ALA A 342 3.66 -5.50 4.22
N SER A 343 3.99 -4.84 3.11
CA SER A 343 5.38 -4.50 2.77
C SER A 343 6.03 -3.56 3.77
N VAL A 344 5.31 -2.54 4.27
CA VAL A 344 5.84 -1.62 5.29
C VAL A 344 6.04 -2.34 6.63
N CYS A 345 5.10 -3.21 7.04
CA CYS A 345 5.24 -4.02 8.24
C CYS A 345 6.39 -5.04 8.15
N ILE A 346 6.62 -5.63 6.97
CA ILE A 346 7.74 -6.55 6.72
C ILE A 346 9.07 -5.79 6.80
N ILE A 347 9.18 -4.61 6.19
CA ILE A 347 10.40 -3.79 6.27
C ILE A 347 10.67 -3.36 7.72
N LEU A 348 9.64 -2.95 8.46
CA LEU A 348 9.76 -2.62 9.89
C LEU A 348 10.18 -3.85 10.72
N ALA A 349 9.61 -5.02 10.46
CA ALA A 349 9.98 -6.26 11.13
C ALA A 349 11.43 -6.68 10.84
N ILE A 350 11.91 -6.51 9.61
CA ILE A 350 13.30 -6.77 9.21
C ILE A 350 14.26 -5.80 9.92
N CYS A 351 13.90 -4.51 10.02
CA CYS A 351 14.70 -3.52 10.74
C CYS A 351 14.75 -3.79 12.25
N VAL A 352 13.67 -4.29 12.87
CA VAL A 352 13.67 -4.71 14.28
C VAL A 352 14.49 -5.98 14.48
N ALA A 353 14.38 -6.98 13.60
CA ALA A 353 15.15 -8.22 13.69
C ALA A 353 16.68 -7.99 13.58
N ALA A 354 17.12 -7.08 12.71
CA ALA A 354 18.52 -6.71 12.58
C ALA A 354 19.09 -6.02 13.84
N SER A 355 18.23 -5.58 14.76
CA SER A 355 18.63 -4.90 16.01
C SER A 355 18.62 -5.80 17.25
N LEU A 356 18.26 -7.09 17.11
CA LEU A 356 18.15 -8.07 18.21
C LEU A 356 19.42 -8.92 18.46
N GLN A 357 20.58 -8.57 17.89
CA GLN A 357 21.80 -9.37 18.04
C GLN A 357 22.63 -9.08 19.31
N ASP A 358 22.20 -8.16 20.18
CA ASP A 358 22.93 -7.87 21.42
C ASP A 358 22.41 -8.75 22.56
N THR A 359 23.31 -9.40 23.30
CA THR A 359 22.97 -10.16 24.50
C THR A 359 22.54 -9.21 25.62
N PRO A 360 21.39 -9.44 26.28
CA PRO A 360 20.95 -8.62 27.41
C PRO A 360 21.93 -8.72 28.59
N TYR A 361 22.19 -7.59 29.25
CA TYR A 361 23.05 -7.50 30.43
C TYR A 361 22.51 -6.50 31.45
N THR A 362 22.92 -6.67 32.71
CA THR A 362 22.67 -5.71 33.79
C THR A 362 23.92 -4.86 34.02
N ARG A 363 23.75 -3.57 34.31
CA ARG A 363 24.88 -2.68 34.58
C ARG A 363 25.54 -3.02 35.92
N CYS A 364 26.85 -2.78 35.99
CA CYS A 364 27.57 -2.80 37.26
C CYS A 364 27.43 -1.46 37.99
N ASP A 365 27.74 -1.47 39.28
CA ASP A 365 27.81 -0.26 40.11
C ASP A 365 29.13 0.52 39.86
N ASN A 366 30.20 -0.19 39.48
CA ASN A 366 31.56 0.36 39.36
C ASN A 366 32.14 0.21 37.93
N GLY A 367 31.67 1.03 36.98
CA GLY A 367 32.24 1.11 35.63
C GLY A 367 31.19 1.33 34.53
N PRO A 368 31.59 1.82 33.36
CA PRO A 368 30.68 2.01 32.24
C PRO A 368 30.31 0.66 31.59
N PRO A 369 29.11 0.52 31.02
CA PRO A 369 28.72 -0.69 30.30
C PRO A 369 29.38 -0.76 28.91
N PRO A 370 29.43 -1.95 28.28
CA PRO A 370 29.91 -2.09 26.91
C PRO A 370 28.98 -1.40 25.90
N ASN A 371 29.55 -0.96 24.77
CA ASN A 371 28.81 -0.40 23.64
C ASN A 371 27.94 -1.44 22.94
N SER A 372 28.43 -2.68 22.86
CA SER A 372 27.72 -3.86 22.36
C SER A 372 28.30 -5.11 23.03
N LEU A 373 27.46 -6.10 23.31
CA LEU A 373 27.84 -7.38 23.92
C LEU A 373 27.18 -8.51 23.13
N ILE A 374 27.98 -9.48 22.71
CA ILE A 374 27.52 -10.69 22.03
C ILE A 374 28.08 -11.87 22.79
N VAL A 375 27.21 -12.66 23.40
CA VAL A 375 27.54 -13.93 24.02
C VAL A 375 26.98 -15.03 23.12
N ASN A 376 27.87 -15.82 22.53
CA ASN A 376 27.46 -16.86 21.58
C ASN A 376 26.54 -17.87 22.27
N GLY A 377 25.34 -18.06 21.71
CA GLY A 377 24.32 -18.93 22.28
C GLY A 377 23.40 -18.27 23.32
N CYS A 378 23.52 -16.97 23.59
CA CYS A 378 22.62 -16.26 24.51
C CYS A 378 21.79 -15.16 23.83
N ASN A 379 20.55 -15.51 23.47
CA ASN A 379 19.56 -14.60 22.88
C ASN A 379 18.43 -14.22 23.85
N SER A 380 18.44 -14.73 25.08
CA SER A 380 17.45 -14.44 26.13
C SER A 380 18.08 -14.61 27.52
N SER A 381 17.61 -13.84 28.51
CA SER A 381 18.02 -13.97 29.91
C SER A 381 17.09 -14.95 30.64
N PRO A 382 17.61 -15.94 31.41
CA PRO A 382 19.02 -16.24 31.66
C PRO A 382 19.71 -16.98 30.50
N CYS A 383 21.01 -16.72 30.32
CA CYS A 383 21.84 -17.40 29.32
C CYS A 383 22.07 -18.88 29.68
N GLY A 384 21.84 -19.80 28.74
CA GLY A 384 22.17 -21.21 28.91
C GLY A 384 23.68 -21.46 28.75
N PHE A 385 24.33 -21.95 29.80
CA PHE A 385 25.74 -22.35 29.77
C PHE A 385 25.86 -23.87 29.78
N TYR A 386 26.26 -24.44 28.65
CA TYR A 386 26.25 -25.88 28.44
C TYR A 386 27.52 -26.55 28.95
N ARG A 387 27.36 -27.55 29.80
CA ARG A 387 28.48 -28.32 30.37
C ARG A 387 29.36 -28.95 29.28
N GLY A 388 30.68 -28.84 29.44
CA GLY A 388 31.65 -29.39 28.50
C GLY A 388 31.85 -28.56 27.23
N THR A 389 31.30 -27.35 27.17
CA THR A 389 31.48 -26.41 26.04
C THR A 389 32.29 -25.18 26.47
N ASN A 390 32.70 -24.37 25.50
CA ASN A 390 33.35 -23.09 25.75
C ASN A 390 32.36 -21.95 25.48
N LEU A 391 32.10 -21.15 26.51
CA LEU A 391 31.39 -19.89 26.35
C LEU A 391 32.32 -18.88 25.69
N THR A 392 31.86 -18.25 24.61
CA THR A 392 32.58 -17.17 23.93
C THR A 392 31.75 -15.91 24.00
N ALA A 393 32.38 -14.80 24.40
CA ALA A 393 31.72 -13.51 24.49
C ALA A 393 32.61 -12.43 23.88
N HIS A 394 32.01 -11.51 23.13
CA HIS A 394 32.68 -10.39 22.50
C HIS A 394 32.00 -9.10 22.92
N TRP A 395 32.77 -8.10 23.32
CA TRP A 395 32.21 -6.78 23.60
C TRP A 395 33.10 -5.65 23.12
N ASN A 396 32.44 -4.59 22.67
CA ASN A 396 33.07 -3.34 22.28
C ASN A 396 32.98 -2.35 23.44
N PHE A 397 34.05 -1.60 23.69
CA PHE A 397 34.08 -0.55 24.69
C PHE A 397 34.99 0.59 24.26
N ASN A 398 34.82 1.76 24.87
CA ASN A 398 35.74 2.87 24.72
C ASN A 398 36.52 3.04 26.02
N ALA A 399 37.83 3.18 25.95
CA ALA A 399 38.66 3.43 27.13
C ALA A 399 38.25 4.77 27.78
N ILE A 400 38.00 4.76 29.09
CA ILE A 400 37.59 5.97 29.84
C ILE A 400 38.76 6.71 30.47
N ALA A 401 39.91 6.05 30.57
CA ALA A 401 41.20 6.61 30.95
C ALA A 401 42.31 5.91 30.16
N ASP A 402 43.50 6.49 30.17
CA ASP A 402 44.68 5.83 29.63
C ASP A 402 44.96 4.56 30.44
N ALA A 403 45.29 3.47 29.76
CA ALA A 403 45.55 2.17 30.38
C ALA A 403 46.75 1.51 29.73
N GLU A 404 47.83 1.35 30.49
CA GLU A 404 49.02 0.63 30.03
C GLU A 404 48.77 -0.88 29.97
N LYS A 405 47.97 -1.39 30.91
CA LYS A 405 47.63 -2.80 31.04
C LYS A 405 46.15 -2.94 31.34
N LEU A 406 45.55 -4.01 30.81
CA LEU A 406 44.18 -4.39 31.13
C LEU A 406 44.17 -5.79 31.74
N THR A 407 43.41 -5.93 32.82
CA THR A 407 43.22 -7.20 33.53
C THR A 407 41.76 -7.58 33.55
N VAL A 408 41.46 -8.87 33.41
CA VAL A 408 40.09 -9.38 33.48
C VAL A 408 39.76 -9.73 34.92
N SER A 409 38.64 -9.22 35.43
CA SER A 409 38.03 -9.67 36.67
C SER A 409 36.70 -10.33 36.38
N VAL A 410 36.50 -11.54 36.91
CA VAL A 410 35.23 -12.27 36.79
C VAL A 410 34.77 -12.61 38.20
N LYS A 411 33.57 -12.16 38.57
CA LYS A 411 32.92 -12.55 39.83
C LYS A 411 31.63 -13.29 39.53
N VAL A 412 31.37 -14.35 40.28
CA VAL A 412 30.19 -15.18 40.11
C VAL A 412 29.38 -15.13 41.41
N THR A 413 28.10 -14.79 41.29
CA THR A 413 27.17 -14.76 42.43
C THR A 413 26.18 -15.91 42.32
N ILE A 414 26.19 -16.80 43.31
CA ILE A 414 25.31 -17.97 43.41
C ILE A 414 24.61 -17.90 44.76
N MET A 415 23.27 -17.94 44.77
CA MET A 415 22.46 -17.90 46.00
C MET A 415 22.80 -16.72 46.94
N GLY A 416 23.17 -15.57 46.38
CA GLY A 416 23.54 -14.37 47.15
C GLY A 416 24.99 -14.33 47.65
N VAL A 417 25.79 -15.36 47.41
CA VAL A 417 27.22 -15.40 47.74
C VAL A 417 28.03 -15.07 46.48
N THR A 418 28.87 -14.04 46.54
CA THR A 418 29.76 -13.63 45.44
C THR A 418 31.16 -14.18 45.65
N ILE A 419 31.68 -14.93 44.68
CA ILE A 419 33.03 -15.48 44.66
C ILE A 419 33.82 -14.96 43.46
N SER A 420 35.12 -14.72 43.64
CA SER A 420 36.01 -14.39 42.52
C SER A 420 36.34 -15.65 41.74
N TYR A 421 36.09 -15.63 40.43
CA TYR A 421 36.40 -16.74 39.54
C TYR A 421 37.83 -16.59 39.00
N PRO A 422 38.72 -17.58 39.16
CA PRO A 422 40.08 -17.53 38.66
C PRO A 422 40.09 -17.72 37.14
N TYR A 423 39.89 -16.62 36.41
CA TYR A 423 39.82 -16.64 34.95
C TYR A 423 41.19 -17.04 34.34
N PRO A 424 41.25 -18.02 33.42
CA PRO A 424 42.51 -18.59 32.93
C PRO A 424 43.42 -17.61 32.17
N TYR A 425 42.85 -16.50 31.66
CA TYR A 425 43.54 -15.53 30.81
C TYR A 425 43.49 -14.13 31.44
N PRO A 426 44.30 -13.87 32.50
CA PRO A 426 44.18 -12.63 33.29
C PRO A 426 44.64 -11.38 32.54
N ASN A 427 45.53 -11.51 31.54
CA ASN A 427 45.99 -10.39 30.72
C ASN A 427 45.00 -10.10 29.59
N ALA A 428 44.16 -9.08 29.77
CA ALA A 428 43.12 -8.76 28.81
C ALA A 428 43.68 -8.18 27.50
N CYS A 429 44.87 -7.56 27.53
CA CYS A 429 45.49 -6.96 26.35
C CYS A 429 45.80 -7.99 25.24
N GLU A 430 46.01 -9.25 25.60
CA GLU A 430 46.30 -10.33 24.65
C GLU A 430 45.06 -10.83 23.91
N SER A 431 43.86 -10.59 24.45
CA SER A 431 42.59 -11.04 23.85
C SER A 431 41.77 -9.89 23.25
N LEU A 432 42.41 -8.74 23.01
CA LEU A 432 41.83 -7.68 22.19
C LEU A 432 41.87 -8.10 20.72
N THR A 433 40.71 -8.16 20.08
CA THR A 433 40.61 -8.44 18.63
C THR A 433 40.64 -7.16 17.80
N ASN A 434 40.37 -6.01 18.44
CA ASN A 434 40.51 -4.68 17.89
C ASN A 434 41.03 -3.74 18.98
N GLY A 435 42.04 -2.92 18.68
CA GLY A 435 42.81 -2.17 19.65
C GLY A 435 44.01 -2.95 20.22
N LYS A 436 44.98 -2.24 20.83
CA LYS A 436 46.18 -2.82 21.43
C LYS A 436 46.65 -1.94 22.58
N CYS A 437 47.03 -2.53 23.71
CA CYS A 437 47.61 -1.78 24.82
C CYS A 437 49.00 -1.20 24.46
N PRO A 438 49.36 0.01 24.94
CA PRO A 438 48.56 0.88 25.81
C PRO A 438 47.38 1.52 25.06
N LEU A 439 46.24 1.63 25.74
CA LEU A 439 45.05 2.34 25.22
C LEU A 439 45.05 3.78 25.73
N SER A 440 44.70 4.72 24.87
CA SER A 440 44.45 6.11 25.23
C SER A 440 42.97 6.34 25.52
N LYS A 441 42.64 7.30 26.39
CA LYS A 441 41.26 7.69 26.66
C LYS A 441 40.51 8.02 25.36
N GLY A 442 39.40 7.33 25.14
CA GLY A 442 38.55 7.47 23.96
C GLY A 442 38.79 6.41 22.88
N ASP A 443 39.88 5.63 22.97
CA ASP A 443 40.15 4.53 22.04
C ASP A 443 39.04 3.49 22.09
N SER A 444 38.56 3.07 20.91
CA SER A 444 37.59 1.98 20.79
C SER A 444 38.32 0.65 20.68
N ALA A 445 38.00 -0.28 21.56
CA ALA A 445 38.58 -1.61 21.58
C ALA A 445 37.51 -2.71 21.66
N THR A 446 37.85 -3.90 21.18
CA THR A 446 37.00 -5.09 21.23
C THR A 446 37.72 -6.19 21.98
N TYR A 447 37.10 -6.70 23.04
CA TYR A 447 37.63 -7.82 23.82
C TYR A 447 36.89 -9.12 23.48
N SER A 448 37.65 -10.22 23.38
CA SER A 448 37.14 -11.58 23.15
C SER A 448 37.41 -12.46 24.37
N ALA A 449 36.36 -12.80 25.11
CA ALA A 449 36.41 -13.74 26.22
C ALA A 449 36.19 -15.19 25.77
N LEU A 450 36.90 -16.10 26.43
CA LEU A 450 36.72 -17.54 26.30
C LEU A 450 36.67 -18.15 27.71
N MET A 451 35.51 -18.67 28.10
CA MET A 451 35.30 -19.28 29.41
C MET A 451 34.89 -20.75 29.25
N PRO A 452 35.79 -21.71 29.56
CA PRO A 452 35.46 -23.14 29.55
C PRO A 452 34.44 -23.50 30.64
N ILE A 453 33.37 -24.20 30.28
CA ILE A 453 32.35 -24.69 31.22
C ILE A 453 32.64 -26.16 31.55
N SER A 454 33.13 -26.44 32.76
CA SER A 454 33.48 -27.80 33.18
C SER A 454 32.26 -28.73 33.21
N LYS A 455 32.44 -29.99 32.80
CA LYS A 455 31.41 -31.04 32.93
C LYS A 455 30.98 -31.31 34.38
N ASN A 456 31.85 -30.98 35.34
CA ASN A 456 31.60 -31.23 36.76
C ASN A 456 30.81 -30.10 37.44
N TYR A 457 30.47 -29.01 36.72
CA TYR A 457 29.73 -27.91 37.30
C TYR A 457 28.25 -28.30 37.55
N PRO A 458 27.73 -28.13 38.77
CA PRO A 458 26.33 -28.43 39.08
C PRO A 458 25.37 -27.50 38.31
N SER A 459 24.12 -27.93 38.12
CA SER A 459 23.12 -27.07 37.46
C SER A 459 22.67 -26.04 38.46
N LEU A 460 23.09 -24.80 38.26
CA LEU A 460 22.80 -23.68 39.15
C LEU A 460 22.58 -22.41 38.31
N ARG A 461 21.70 -21.53 38.82
CA ARG A 461 21.60 -20.15 38.34
C ARG A 461 22.66 -19.29 39.01
N MET A 462 23.22 -18.37 38.25
CA MET A 462 24.30 -17.50 38.70
C MET A 462 24.28 -16.17 37.96
N ILE A 463 24.77 -15.13 38.62
CA ILE A 463 25.06 -13.85 37.97
C ILE A 463 26.57 -13.76 37.79
N ILE A 464 27.03 -13.58 36.56
CA ILE A 464 28.45 -13.41 36.22
C ILE A 464 28.71 -11.94 35.95
N GLU A 465 29.52 -11.30 36.79
CA GLU A 465 30.04 -9.95 36.61
C GLU A 465 31.39 -10.03 35.90
N PHE A 466 31.50 -9.39 34.74
CA PHE A 466 32.75 -9.20 34.01
C PHE A 466 33.20 -7.75 34.14
N SER A 467 34.47 -7.53 34.43
CA SER A 467 35.11 -6.22 34.32
C SER A 467 36.50 -6.30 33.69
N LEU A 468 36.84 -5.27 32.92
CA LEU A 468 38.22 -5.02 32.48
C LEU A 468 38.76 -3.85 33.29
N ASN A 469 39.86 -4.07 34.02
CA ASN A 469 40.42 -3.10 34.94
C ASN A 469 41.83 -2.68 34.48
N ASP A 470 42.13 -1.38 34.61
CA ASP A 470 43.46 -0.83 34.33
C ASP A 470 44.48 -1.18 35.44
N GLU A 471 45.72 -0.71 35.28
CA GLU A 471 46.81 -0.89 36.26
C GLU A 471 46.52 -0.27 37.63
N ASN A 472 45.59 0.68 37.72
CA ASN A 472 45.14 1.32 38.95
C ASN A 472 43.88 0.64 39.53
N ASN A 473 43.45 -0.47 38.93
CA ASN A 473 42.25 -1.22 39.27
C ASN A 473 40.94 -0.45 39.06
N ASN A 474 40.93 0.57 38.19
CA ASN A 474 39.69 1.22 37.76
C ASN A 474 39.07 0.44 36.60
N SER A 475 37.75 0.26 36.64
CA SER A 475 37.04 -0.49 35.61
C SER A 475 36.83 0.35 34.35
N GLN A 476 37.42 -0.09 33.24
CA GLN A 476 37.26 0.49 31.91
C GLN A 476 35.93 0.07 31.25
N VAL A 477 35.42 -1.11 31.62
CA VAL A 477 34.10 -1.61 31.22
C VAL A 477 33.64 -2.67 32.22
N CYS A 478 32.35 -2.66 32.58
CA CYS A 478 31.74 -3.67 33.46
C CYS A 478 30.29 -3.98 33.09
N PHE A 479 29.92 -5.26 33.14
CA PHE A 479 28.54 -5.73 32.97
C PHE A 479 28.28 -7.05 33.71
N LYS A 480 27.00 -7.34 33.97
CA LYS A 480 26.52 -8.57 34.62
C LYS A 480 25.62 -9.35 33.66
N ILE A 481 25.82 -10.66 33.59
CA ILE A 481 24.97 -11.59 32.83
C ILE A 481 24.30 -12.55 33.80
N ASP A 482 22.99 -12.74 33.66
CA ASP A 482 22.26 -13.82 34.34
C ASP A 482 22.41 -15.10 33.52
N GLY A 483 22.87 -16.17 34.15
CA GLY A 483 23.22 -17.42 33.50
C GLY A 483 22.77 -18.65 34.27
N GLN A 484 22.54 -19.74 33.54
CA GLN A 484 22.15 -21.02 34.08
C GLN A 484 23.02 -22.12 33.48
N VAL A 485 23.78 -22.83 34.33
CA VAL A 485 24.50 -24.03 33.88
C VAL A 485 23.51 -25.17 33.66
N THR A 486 23.51 -25.73 32.47
CA THR A 486 22.59 -26.79 32.04
C THR A 486 23.30 -27.83 31.17
N ASP A 487 22.66 -28.97 30.96
CA ASP A 487 23.10 -29.94 29.96
C ASP A 487 22.82 -29.43 28.53
N PRO A 488 23.69 -29.76 27.56
CA PRO A 488 23.53 -29.43 26.13
C PRO A 488 22.16 -29.71 25.53
#